data_AF-A0A4R1B5K6-F1
#
_entry.id   AF-A0A4R1B5K6-F1
#
_cell.length_a   1.000
_cell.length_b   1.000
_cell.length_c   1.000
_cell.angle_alpha   90.00
_cell.angle_beta   90.00
_cell.angle_gamma   90.00
#
_symmetry.space_group_name_H-M   'P 1'
#
loop_
_entity.id
_entity.type
_entity.pdbx_description
1 polymer ?
#
loop_
_entity_poly.entity_id
_entity_poly.type
_entity_poly.pdbx_seq_one_letter_code
_entity_poly.pdbx_strand_id
1 'polypeptide(L)'
;MTKLRIRPLVIALAATLAAGPAAYAAESQLHEEVTSTPGRGISRADEDMVSSAAGKVLNHIARARDALRKKDAEQAGNELRQASTLMDIIDRVAPTTVIKDRMWTNDHKLSYEDTQEVHPAAVPVYSVLDERTLVDDVAMPGKAAEPAAKSERTLKAPVAKTEAGKRLEPEAADVMVYYEELDLPLRSTRHFIAAAQSELGRNRLNEADQALRAAQDSVDFVGLFLPEPLLAARDNLARAHEHYSAGKVPEAKEDVDTAIAQLEDAKRAADPDSQADVGKLLDDAKSLRGRIERGETSLAGDIKGLWHHTEALADRAMESTAVGWAKLRHHGQVRADLIEAKRYVVYADVDGNVDRAPERAHSDLTKARDFLDKAAAASAGKTDAEVYIKDAKAMVDSILSGQAKADPGELANLKNQVVQAMDKV
;
A
#
# COMPACT_ATOMS: atom_id res chain seq x y z
N MET A 1 28.71 30.16 13.84
CA MET A 1 27.96 28.96 14.28
C MET A 1 26.63 29.00 13.57
N THR A 2 26.60 28.43 12.37
CA THR A 2 25.51 28.65 11.41
C THR A 2 25.17 27.30 10.82
N LYS A 3 23.88 26.95 10.99
CA LYS A 3 23.27 25.66 10.70
C LYS A 3 23.36 25.34 9.21
N LEU A 4 23.89 24.16 8.86
CA LEU A 4 23.69 23.59 7.52
C LEU A 4 22.35 22.84 7.52
N ARG A 5 21.35 23.42 6.86
CA ARG A 5 20.14 22.72 6.40
C ARG A 5 20.48 22.07 5.06
N ILE A 6 20.40 20.74 4.97
CA ILE A 6 20.45 20.02 3.70
C ILE A 6 18.99 19.78 3.26
N ARG A 7 18.59 20.39 2.14
CA ARG A 7 17.36 20.05 1.38
C ARG A 7 17.74 19.03 0.29
N PRO A 8 16.83 18.10 -0.07
CA PRO A 8 17.08 17.14 -1.15
C PRO A 8 17.13 17.83 -2.51
N LEU A 9 18.10 17.40 -3.31
CA LEU A 9 18.51 17.96 -4.58
C LEU A 9 17.54 17.52 -5.69
N VAL A 10 16.72 18.45 -6.18
CA VAL A 10 16.09 18.34 -7.51
C VAL A 10 17.20 18.58 -8.53
N ILE A 11 17.59 17.54 -9.27
CA ILE A 11 18.48 17.70 -10.42
C ILE A 11 17.65 18.22 -11.59
N ALA A 12 17.44 19.53 -11.60
CA ALA A 12 17.14 20.27 -12.82
C ALA A 12 18.49 20.60 -13.46
N LEU A 13 18.88 19.86 -14.50
CA LEU A 13 20.04 20.22 -15.31
C LEU A 13 19.62 21.27 -16.36
N ALA A 14 19.46 22.51 -15.90
CA ALA A 14 19.45 23.67 -16.76
C ALA A 14 20.90 24.17 -16.89
N ALA A 15 21.55 23.84 -18.00
CA ALA A 15 22.85 24.41 -18.36
C ALA A 15 22.64 25.51 -19.41
N THR A 16 22.61 26.77 -18.95
CA THR A 16 22.91 27.92 -19.80
C THR A 16 24.42 27.99 -20.02
N LEU A 17 24.88 27.65 -21.22
CA LEU A 17 26.21 27.98 -21.72
C LEU A 17 26.09 29.20 -22.65
N ALA A 18 26.76 30.27 -22.26
CA ALA A 18 26.91 31.47 -23.05
C ALA A 18 27.73 31.21 -24.33
N ALA A 19 27.24 31.75 -25.45
CA ALA A 19 27.91 32.10 -26.70
C ALA A 19 29.12 31.25 -27.12
N GLY A 20 28.85 30.23 -27.95
CA GLY A 20 29.79 29.54 -28.84
C GLY A 20 29.08 29.24 -30.18
N PRO A 21 29.80 28.98 -31.28
CA PRO A 21 29.24 28.98 -32.64
C PRO A 21 28.09 27.98 -32.74
N ALA A 22 27.06 28.33 -33.52
CA ALA A 22 25.91 27.48 -33.81
C ALA A 22 26.39 26.09 -34.28
N ALA A 23 26.47 25.16 -33.33
CA ALA A 23 26.52 23.75 -33.62
C ALA A 23 25.13 23.41 -34.15
N TYR A 24 25.09 22.96 -35.40
CA TYR A 24 23.94 22.24 -35.92
C TYR A 24 23.63 21.11 -34.92
N ALA A 25 22.59 21.30 -34.11
CA ALA A 25 21.92 20.18 -33.49
C ALA A 25 21.30 19.41 -34.66
N ALA A 26 22.00 18.40 -35.15
CA ALA A 26 21.42 17.45 -36.07
C ALA A 26 20.22 16.85 -35.35
N GLU A 27 19.01 17.09 -35.86
CA GLU A 27 17.83 16.34 -35.43
C GLU A 27 18.17 14.86 -35.51
N SER A 28 17.93 14.13 -34.42
CA SER A 28 18.17 12.69 -34.39
C SER A 28 17.42 12.07 -35.58
N GLN A 29 18.17 11.39 -36.47
CA GLN A 29 17.57 10.72 -37.63
C GLN A 29 16.76 9.49 -37.24
N LEU A 30 16.87 9.05 -35.98
CA LEU A 30 16.24 7.88 -35.39
C LEU A 30 15.49 8.30 -34.12
N HIS A 31 14.24 7.87 -34.01
CA HIS A 31 13.37 8.03 -32.85
C HIS A 31 13.11 6.67 -32.23
N GLU A 32 12.97 6.64 -30.92
CA GLU A 32 12.64 5.45 -30.14
C GLU A 32 11.52 5.81 -29.16
N GLU A 33 10.50 4.96 -29.11
CA GLU A 33 9.39 5.05 -28.19
C GLU A 33 9.18 3.67 -27.57
N VAL A 34 9.48 3.57 -26.28
CA VAL A 34 9.15 2.40 -25.48
C VAL A 34 7.88 2.71 -24.71
N THR A 35 6.80 2.01 -25.06
CA THR A 35 5.53 2.06 -24.35
C THR A 35 5.36 0.80 -23.51
N SER A 36 4.87 0.97 -22.29
CA SER A 36 4.53 -0.11 -21.38
C SER A 36 3.03 -0.05 -21.13
N THR A 37 2.34 -1.15 -21.39
CA THR A 37 0.90 -1.26 -21.18
C THR A 37 0.59 -2.50 -20.35
N PRO A 38 -0.47 -2.47 -19.53
CA PRO A 38 -0.99 -3.66 -18.87
C PRO A 38 -1.19 -4.81 -19.85
N GLY A 39 -0.67 -5.98 -19.52
CA GLY A 39 -0.94 -7.24 -20.22
C GLY A 39 -2.11 -7.97 -19.56
N ARG A 40 -1.86 -9.22 -19.17
CA ARG A 40 -2.81 -10.03 -18.40
C ARG A 40 -2.86 -9.56 -16.95
N GLY A 41 -4.06 -9.25 -16.47
CA GLY A 41 -4.29 -8.96 -15.05
C GLY A 41 -4.35 -10.23 -14.20
N ILE A 42 -4.45 -10.06 -12.88
CA ILE A 42 -4.68 -11.13 -11.90
C ILE A 42 -5.89 -10.78 -11.05
N SER A 43 -6.74 -11.77 -10.74
CA SER A 43 -7.88 -11.58 -9.82
C SER A 43 -7.44 -11.81 -8.37
N ARG A 44 -8.13 -11.24 -7.38
CA ARG A 44 -7.81 -11.52 -5.96
C ARG A 44 -7.85 -13.00 -5.59
N ALA A 45 -8.80 -13.75 -6.15
CA ALA A 45 -8.87 -15.19 -5.92
C ALA A 45 -7.61 -15.90 -6.47
N ASP A 46 -7.09 -15.43 -7.60
CA ASP A 46 -5.85 -15.93 -8.17
C ASP A 46 -4.62 -15.46 -7.38
N GLU A 47 -4.61 -14.26 -6.80
CA GLU A 47 -3.53 -13.76 -5.92
C GLU A 47 -3.29 -14.70 -4.73
N ASP A 48 -4.36 -15.08 -4.02
CA ASP A 48 -4.28 -16.01 -2.88
C ASP A 48 -3.76 -17.38 -3.32
N MET A 49 -4.21 -17.87 -4.47
CA MET A 49 -3.76 -19.14 -5.03
C MET A 49 -2.28 -19.08 -5.45
N VAL A 50 -1.83 -18.00 -6.09
CA VAL A 50 -0.44 -17.82 -6.50
C VAL A 50 0.46 -17.66 -5.27
N SER A 51 0.06 -16.89 -4.26
CA SER A 51 0.77 -16.76 -2.97
C SER A 51 0.91 -18.11 -2.27
N SER A 52 -0.20 -18.86 -2.18
CA SER A 52 -0.22 -20.22 -1.62
C SER A 52 0.69 -21.17 -2.42
N ALA A 53 0.66 -21.10 -3.75
CA ALA A 53 1.53 -21.89 -4.62
C ALA A 53 3.01 -21.53 -4.42
N ALA A 54 3.34 -20.25 -4.31
CA ALA A 54 4.69 -19.77 -4.05
C ALA A 54 5.21 -20.26 -2.68
N GLY A 55 4.39 -20.21 -1.64
CA GLY A 55 4.69 -20.80 -0.35
C GLY A 55 4.89 -22.32 -0.41
N LYS A 56 4.11 -23.03 -1.22
CA LYS A 56 4.29 -24.47 -1.48
C LYS A 56 5.59 -24.76 -2.22
N VAL A 57 6.01 -23.94 -3.18
CA VAL A 57 7.31 -24.07 -3.86
C VAL A 57 8.44 -24.07 -2.83
N LEU A 58 8.46 -23.09 -1.91
CA LEU A 58 9.47 -23.00 -0.87
C LEU A 58 9.46 -24.21 0.07
N ASN A 59 8.27 -24.73 0.41
CA ASN A 59 8.12 -25.94 1.21
C ASN A 59 8.66 -27.18 0.49
N HIS A 60 8.37 -27.35 -0.81
CA HIS A 60 8.90 -28.45 -1.61
C HIS A 60 10.43 -28.36 -1.74
N ILE A 61 10.98 -27.16 -1.91
CA ILE A 61 12.43 -26.93 -1.88
C ILE A 61 13.01 -27.37 -0.53
N ALA A 62 12.42 -26.97 0.60
CA ALA A 62 12.89 -27.36 1.93
C ALA A 62 12.87 -28.89 2.13
N ARG A 63 11.78 -29.56 1.72
CA ARG A 63 11.66 -31.02 1.80
C ARG A 63 12.66 -31.74 0.90
N ALA A 64 12.91 -31.23 -0.31
CA ALA A 64 13.92 -31.77 -1.20
C ALA A 64 15.31 -31.70 -0.56
N ARG A 65 15.66 -30.59 0.09
CA ARG A 65 16.92 -30.44 0.83
C ARG A 65 17.05 -31.44 1.98
N ASP A 66 15.98 -31.62 2.76
CA ASP A 66 15.97 -32.61 3.84
C ASP A 66 16.13 -34.05 3.31
N ALA A 67 15.52 -34.37 2.17
CA ALA A 67 15.70 -35.65 1.50
C ALA A 67 17.14 -35.85 0.99
N LEU A 68 17.74 -34.83 0.37
CA LEU A 68 19.15 -34.87 -0.08
C LEU A 68 20.11 -35.12 1.08
N ARG A 69 19.90 -34.47 2.23
CA ARG A 69 20.70 -34.70 3.46
C ARG A 69 20.56 -36.13 4.00
N LYS A 70 19.39 -36.74 3.83
CA LYS A 70 19.12 -38.15 4.15
C LYS A 70 19.59 -39.11 3.06
N LYS A 71 20.19 -38.60 1.98
CA LYS A 71 20.60 -39.34 0.78
C LYS A 71 19.44 -40.03 0.04
N ASP A 72 18.22 -39.52 0.21
CA ASP A 72 17.03 -39.99 -0.49
C ASP A 72 16.86 -39.21 -1.80
N ALA A 73 17.56 -39.66 -2.84
CA ALA A 73 17.55 -39.03 -4.15
C ALA A 73 16.18 -39.11 -4.85
N GLU A 74 15.41 -40.17 -4.58
CA GLU A 74 14.09 -40.36 -5.17
C GLU A 74 13.09 -39.37 -4.60
N GLN A 75 13.04 -39.25 -3.27
CA GLN A 75 12.19 -38.27 -2.60
C GLN A 75 12.59 -36.85 -2.99
N ALA A 76 13.88 -36.52 -3.04
CA ALA A 76 14.33 -35.22 -3.50
C ALA A 76 13.85 -34.92 -4.93
N GLY A 77 13.96 -35.89 -5.84
CA GLY A 77 13.48 -35.75 -7.22
C GLY A 77 11.96 -35.55 -7.31
N ASN A 78 11.19 -36.24 -6.46
CA ASN A 78 9.74 -36.06 -6.36
C ASN A 78 9.36 -34.63 -5.93
N GLU A 79 9.97 -34.14 -4.85
CA GLU A 79 9.72 -32.80 -4.32
C GLU A 79 10.11 -31.71 -5.34
N LEU A 80 11.24 -31.87 -6.06
CA LEU A 80 11.64 -30.94 -7.11
C LEU A 80 10.69 -30.90 -8.31
N ARG A 81 10.09 -32.04 -8.68
CA ARG A 81 9.06 -32.07 -9.74
C ARG A 81 7.81 -31.31 -9.32
N GLN A 82 7.39 -31.44 -8.06
CA GLN A 82 6.25 -30.68 -7.51
C GLN A 82 6.55 -29.18 -7.50
N ALA A 83 7.75 -28.79 -7.07
CA ALA A 83 8.19 -27.39 -7.10
C ALA A 83 8.18 -26.82 -8.54
N SER A 84 8.73 -27.55 -9.53
CA SER A 84 8.68 -27.12 -10.93
C SER A 84 7.25 -26.98 -11.46
N THR A 85 6.37 -27.94 -11.13
CA THR A 85 4.96 -27.89 -11.56
C THR A 85 4.25 -26.66 -11.01
N LEU A 86 4.47 -26.34 -9.74
CA LEU A 86 3.92 -25.13 -9.13
C LEU A 86 4.50 -23.86 -9.75
N MET A 87 5.80 -23.81 -10.07
CA MET A 87 6.40 -22.68 -10.80
C MET A 87 5.74 -22.47 -12.17
N ASP A 88 5.39 -23.54 -12.89
CA ASP A 88 4.67 -23.45 -14.17
C ASP A 88 3.23 -22.96 -14.00
N ILE A 89 2.55 -23.36 -12.92
CA ILE A 89 1.22 -22.84 -12.58
C ILE A 89 1.30 -21.35 -12.27
N ILE A 90 2.25 -20.93 -11.44
CA ILE A 90 2.46 -19.52 -11.10
C ILE A 90 2.73 -18.70 -12.36
N ASP A 91 3.61 -19.15 -13.24
CA ASP A 91 3.96 -18.43 -14.49
C ASP A 91 2.74 -18.19 -15.39
N ARG A 92 1.84 -19.18 -15.47
CA ARG A 92 0.60 -19.10 -16.26
C ARG A 92 -0.46 -18.18 -15.68
N VAL A 93 -0.39 -17.87 -14.38
CA VAL A 93 -1.43 -17.12 -13.66
C VAL A 93 -0.94 -15.74 -13.22
N ALA A 94 0.37 -15.57 -12.99
CA ALA A 94 0.97 -14.27 -12.65
C ALA A 94 0.62 -13.19 -13.69
N PRO A 95 0.41 -11.93 -13.28
CA PRO A 95 0.10 -10.86 -14.22
C PRO A 95 1.26 -10.62 -15.19
N THR A 96 1.03 -9.89 -16.27
CA THR A 96 2.07 -9.56 -17.25
C THR A 96 1.97 -8.12 -17.71
N THR A 97 3.09 -7.59 -18.19
CA THR A 97 3.19 -6.26 -18.81
C THR A 97 3.57 -6.41 -20.28
N VAL A 98 2.86 -5.73 -21.16
CA VAL A 98 3.19 -5.67 -22.59
C VAL A 98 4.10 -4.47 -22.84
N ILE A 99 5.34 -4.75 -23.21
CA ILE A 99 6.32 -3.75 -23.62
C ILE A 99 6.31 -3.69 -25.14
N LYS A 100 6.03 -2.51 -25.68
CA LYS A 100 6.07 -2.23 -27.10
C LYS A 100 7.17 -1.22 -27.37
N ASP A 101 8.19 -1.67 -28.06
CA ASP A 101 9.34 -0.87 -28.50
C ASP A 101 9.16 -0.52 -29.98
N ARG A 102 9.17 0.77 -30.28
CA ARG A 102 9.07 1.29 -31.63
C ARG A 102 10.26 2.19 -31.92
N MET A 103 11.00 1.87 -32.98
CA MET A 103 12.03 2.75 -33.52
C MET A 103 11.68 3.18 -34.94
N TRP A 104 11.86 4.46 -35.29
CA TRP A 104 11.59 4.94 -36.65
C TRP A 104 12.53 6.04 -37.09
N THR A 105 12.77 6.17 -38.39
CA THR A 105 13.53 7.29 -38.94
C THR A 105 12.69 8.55 -39.09
N ASN A 106 13.31 9.74 -39.14
CA ASN A 106 12.61 11.01 -39.36
C ASN A 106 11.63 10.99 -40.55
N ASP A 107 12.01 10.31 -41.63
CA ASP A 107 11.19 10.17 -42.84
C ASP A 107 10.22 8.98 -42.80
N HIS A 108 10.14 8.27 -41.67
CA HIS A 108 9.30 7.09 -41.40
C HIS A 108 9.47 5.95 -42.43
N LYS A 109 10.57 5.94 -43.20
CA LYS A 109 10.81 4.90 -44.21
C LYS A 109 11.40 3.62 -43.63
N LEU A 110 12.06 3.71 -42.49
CA LEU A 110 12.54 2.57 -41.72
C LEU A 110 11.86 2.62 -40.35
N SER A 111 11.11 1.57 -40.04
CA SER A 111 10.46 1.40 -38.74
C SER A 111 10.65 -0.02 -38.22
N TYR A 112 10.99 -0.13 -36.95
CA TYR A 112 11.02 -1.36 -36.17
C TYR A 112 9.92 -1.28 -35.11
N GLU A 113 9.19 -2.37 -34.90
CA GLU A 113 8.19 -2.49 -33.86
C GLU A 113 8.28 -3.90 -33.28
N ASP A 114 8.58 -4.00 -31.99
CA ASP A 114 8.59 -5.26 -31.24
C ASP A 114 7.64 -5.14 -30.06
N THR A 115 6.95 -6.24 -29.77
CA THR A 115 5.95 -6.30 -28.70
C THR A 115 6.17 -7.58 -27.92
N GLN A 116 6.51 -7.44 -26.65
CA GLN A 116 6.82 -8.55 -25.76
C GLN A 116 5.93 -8.51 -24.52
N GLU A 117 5.43 -9.67 -24.12
CA GLU A 117 4.75 -9.85 -22.85
C GLU A 117 5.77 -10.32 -21.80
N VAL A 118 5.87 -9.59 -20.69
CA VAL A 118 6.88 -9.80 -19.66
C VAL A 118 6.20 -10.10 -18.32
N HIS A 119 6.61 -11.20 -17.69
CA HIS A 119 6.19 -11.56 -16.34
C HIS A 119 6.86 -10.70 -15.27
N PRO A 120 6.24 -10.54 -14.08
CA PRO A 120 6.88 -9.89 -12.95
C PRO A 120 8.15 -10.65 -12.56
N ALA A 121 9.13 -9.89 -12.06
CA ALA A 121 10.39 -10.48 -11.61
C ALA A 121 10.20 -11.38 -10.36
N ALA A 122 9.24 -11.03 -9.51
CA ALA A 122 8.88 -11.75 -8.30
C ALA A 122 7.36 -11.70 -8.05
N VAL A 123 6.87 -12.65 -7.26
CA VAL A 123 5.49 -12.65 -6.76
C VAL A 123 5.48 -12.67 -5.22
N PRO A 124 4.58 -11.93 -4.58
CA PRO A 124 4.42 -12.00 -3.12
C PRO A 124 4.00 -13.40 -2.70
N VAL A 125 4.75 -14.00 -1.77
CA VAL A 125 4.38 -15.21 -1.03
C VAL A 125 3.43 -14.83 0.11
N TYR A 126 3.73 -13.72 0.76
CA TYR A 126 2.84 -13.05 1.70
C TYR A 126 3.17 -11.56 1.72
N SER A 127 2.18 -10.73 2.04
CA SER A 127 2.37 -9.30 2.28
C SER A 127 1.37 -8.84 3.34
N VAL A 128 1.82 -8.03 4.28
CA VAL A 128 0.99 -7.45 5.33
C VAL A 128 1.32 -5.97 5.44
N LEU A 129 0.28 -5.14 5.51
CA LEU A 129 0.36 -3.72 5.79
C LEU A 129 -0.50 -3.47 7.03
N ASP A 130 0.16 -3.31 8.16
CA ASP A 130 -0.52 -3.13 9.43
C ASP A 130 -0.09 -1.83 10.08
N GLU A 131 -1.02 -1.25 10.82
CA GLU A 131 -0.67 -0.23 11.81
C GLU A 131 0.01 -0.90 13.01
N ARG A 132 1.14 -0.34 13.45
CA ARG A 132 1.81 -0.77 14.69
C ARG A 132 2.20 0.40 15.55
N THR A 133 2.10 0.19 16.86
CA THR A 133 2.65 1.11 17.85
C THR A 133 4.09 0.68 18.17
N LEU A 134 4.98 1.63 18.49
CA LEU A 134 6.40 1.38 18.82
C LEU A 134 6.63 0.38 19.99
N VAL A 135 5.58 -0.10 20.65
CA VAL A 135 5.64 -1.04 21.79
C VAL A 135 5.50 -2.51 21.35
N ASP A 136 5.20 -2.78 20.08
CA ASP A 136 5.08 -4.15 19.58
C ASP A 136 6.46 -4.75 19.24
N ASP A 137 7.10 -5.38 20.24
CA ASP A 137 8.28 -6.24 20.04
C ASP A 137 7.89 -7.45 19.16
N VAL A 138 8.04 -7.33 17.84
CA VAL A 138 7.71 -8.43 16.93
C VAL A 138 8.87 -9.41 16.82
N ALA A 139 8.67 -10.61 17.36
CA ALA A 139 9.51 -11.77 17.10
C ALA A 139 9.23 -12.32 15.69
N MET A 140 10.20 -12.20 14.80
CA MET A 140 10.15 -12.77 13.44
C MET A 140 9.88 -14.29 13.48
N PRO A 141 8.90 -14.80 12.71
CA PRO A 141 8.66 -16.24 12.61
C PRO A 141 9.86 -16.91 11.91
N GLY A 142 10.57 -17.77 12.63
CA GLY A 142 11.72 -18.52 12.12
C GLY A 142 12.95 -18.54 13.03
N LYS A 143 12.98 -17.73 14.10
CA LYS A 143 14.06 -17.82 15.10
C LYS A 143 13.78 -18.93 16.13
N ALA A 144 14.12 -20.16 15.76
CA ALA A 144 14.58 -21.11 16.77
C ALA A 144 15.82 -20.48 17.46
N ALA A 145 15.82 -20.50 18.78
CA ALA A 145 16.83 -19.87 19.61
C ALA A 145 18.21 -20.55 19.41
N GLU A 146 19.12 -19.90 18.69
CA GLU A 146 20.58 -20.08 18.83
C GLU A 146 21.32 -18.74 18.60
N PRO A 147 22.48 -18.53 19.24
CA PRO A 147 23.09 -17.21 19.38
C PRO A 147 23.91 -16.78 18.15
N ALA A 148 23.65 -15.53 17.74
CA ALA A 148 24.38 -14.63 16.85
C ALA A 148 25.76 -15.06 16.29
N ALA A 149 25.85 -15.08 14.96
CA ALA A 149 26.86 -14.31 14.20
C ALA A 149 26.56 -14.36 12.68
N LYS A 150 26.49 -13.19 12.04
CA LYS A 150 26.41 -12.94 10.58
C LYS A 150 25.02 -13.03 9.92
N SER A 151 24.08 -12.21 10.40
CA SER A 151 23.15 -11.45 9.55
C SER A 151 22.41 -10.45 10.44
N GLU A 152 23.12 -9.41 10.87
CA GLU A 152 22.47 -8.23 11.47
C GLU A 152 22.03 -7.30 10.34
N ARG A 153 20.91 -7.63 9.70
CA ARG A 153 19.95 -6.61 9.25
C ARG A 153 18.83 -6.55 10.27
N THR A 154 19.20 -6.21 11.50
CA THR A 154 18.24 -5.75 12.51
C THR A 154 17.83 -4.36 12.07
N LEU A 155 16.69 -4.24 11.38
CA LEU A 155 16.03 -2.96 11.13
C LEU A 155 15.67 -2.37 12.50
N LYS A 156 16.58 -1.57 13.06
CA LYS A 156 16.25 -0.73 14.21
C LYS A 156 15.35 0.37 13.68
N ALA A 157 14.18 0.52 14.29
CA ALA A 157 13.33 1.69 14.11
C ALA A 157 14.20 2.97 14.17
N PRO A 158 13.98 3.98 13.31
CA PRO A 158 14.64 5.26 13.45
C PRO A 158 14.14 5.91 14.74
N VAL A 159 14.82 5.65 15.85
CA VAL A 159 14.62 6.42 17.07
C VAL A 159 15.09 7.83 16.76
N ALA A 160 14.15 8.77 16.66
CA ALA A 160 14.45 10.19 16.59
C ALA A 160 15.27 10.55 17.85
N LYS A 161 16.58 10.73 17.67
CA LYS A 161 17.46 11.23 18.72
C LYS A 161 17.44 12.75 18.66
N THR A 162 17.10 13.41 19.76
CA THR A 162 17.47 14.81 19.94
C THR A 162 18.99 14.91 20.20
N GLU A 163 19.58 16.08 19.93
CA GLU A 163 21.02 16.36 20.10
C GLU A 163 21.56 16.17 21.55
N ALA A 164 20.73 15.74 22.50
CA ALA A 164 21.11 15.54 23.90
C ALA A 164 21.05 14.08 24.39
N GLY A 165 20.85 13.09 23.51
CA GLY A 165 21.02 11.67 23.86
C GLY A 165 20.07 11.12 24.95
N LYS A 166 18.97 11.82 25.27
CA LYS A 166 17.90 11.29 26.11
C LYS A 166 16.98 10.42 25.26
N ARG A 167 16.72 9.21 25.75
CA ARG A 167 15.62 8.35 25.31
C ARG A 167 14.32 9.11 25.59
N LEU A 168 13.46 9.26 24.59
CA LEU A 168 12.08 9.69 24.84
C LEU A 168 11.46 8.64 25.76
N GLU A 169 10.99 9.08 26.93
CA GLU A 169 9.97 8.35 27.69
C GLU A 169 8.74 8.15 26.77
N PRO A 170 7.92 7.11 26.97
CA PRO A 170 6.89 6.69 26.01
C PRO A 170 5.64 7.59 26.08
N GLU A 171 5.80 8.88 25.85
CA GLU A 171 4.71 9.82 25.56
C GLU A 171 4.68 10.00 24.03
N ALA A 172 3.63 9.49 23.41
CA ALA A 172 3.48 9.24 21.96
C ALA A 172 4.45 8.18 21.41
N ALA A 173 4.05 6.90 21.52
CA ALA A 173 4.54 5.91 20.56
C ALA A 173 4.07 6.39 19.18
N ASP A 174 4.98 6.94 18.37
CA ASP A 174 4.68 7.30 16.98
C ASP A 174 4.03 6.09 16.29
N VAL A 175 2.77 6.23 15.90
CA VAL A 175 2.03 5.23 15.15
C VAL A 175 2.71 5.11 13.80
N MET A 176 3.18 3.91 13.47
CA MET A 176 3.88 3.62 12.23
C MET A 176 3.02 2.67 11.41
N VAL A 177 3.04 2.84 10.09
CA VAL A 177 2.65 1.77 9.19
C VAL A 177 3.82 0.81 9.05
N TYR A 178 3.59 -0.45 9.41
CA TYR A 178 4.52 -1.54 9.22
C TYR A 178 4.11 -2.32 7.98
N TYR A 179 5.01 -2.32 7.00
CA TYR A 179 4.89 -3.16 5.82
C TYR A 179 5.88 -4.32 5.90
N GLU A 180 5.39 -5.55 5.73
CA GLU A 180 6.24 -6.71 5.51
C GLU A 180 5.80 -7.49 4.27
N GLU A 181 6.77 -7.96 3.50
CA GLU A 181 6.55 -8.77 2.32
C GLU A 181 7.69 -9.77 2.13
N LEU A 182 7.31 -10.98 1.71
CA LEU A 182 8.23 -12.00 1.27
C LEU A 182 7.94 -12.29 -0.20
N ASP A 183 8.90 -12.03 -1.06
CA ASP A 183 8.79 -12.14 -2.51
C ASP A 183 9.56 -13.37 -3.03
N LEU A 184 8.91 -14.17 -3.87
CA LEU A 184 9.53 -15.29 -4.58
C LEU A 184 10.05 -14.81 -5.95
N PRO A 185 11.36 -14.69 -6.18
CA PRO A 185 11.89 -14.31 -7.48
C PRO A 185 11.71 -15.45 -8.48
N LEU A 186 10.82 -15.27 -9.46
CA LEU A 186 10.36 -16.36 -10.31
C LEU A 186 11.49 -16.96 -11.16
N ARG A 187 12.27 -16.10 -11.81
CA ARG A 187 13.36 -16.52 -12.71
C ARG A 187 14.50 -17.21 -11.97
N SER A 188 14.97 -16.61 -10.87
CA SER A 188 16.06 -17.16 -10.06
C SER A 188 15.66 -18.49 -9.42
N THR A 189 14.46 -18.57 -8.83
CA THR A 189 13.96 -19.81 -8.24
C THR A 189 13.87 -20.94 -9.26
N ARG A 190 13.30 -20.67 -10.45
CA ARG A 190 13.23 -21.65 -11.55
C ARG A 190 14.61 -22.12 -11.98
N HIS A 191 15.57 -21.21 -12.10
CA HIS A 191 16.96 -21.54 -12.43
C HIS A 191 17.58 -22.49 -11.41
N PHE A 192 17.44 -22.21 -10.11
CA PHE A 192 18.01 -23.05 -9.06
C PHE A 192 17.34 -24.41 -8.94
N ILE A 193 16.02 -24.51 -9.13
CA ILE A 193 15.32 -25.81 -9.19
C ILE A 193 15.86 -26.64 -10.36
N ALA A 194 16.00 -26.06 -11.55
CA ALA A 194 16.54 -26.74 -12.72
C ALA A 194 18.01 -27.18 -12.52
N ALA A 195 18.83 -26.33 -11.90
CA ALA A 195 20.21 -26.67 -11.54
C ALA A 195 20.26 -27.86 -10.57
N ALA A 196 19.42 -27.85 -9.53
CA ALA A 196 19.34 -28.95 -8.57
C ALA A 196 18.87 -30.27 -9.21
N GLN A 197 17.89 -30.22 -10.12
CA GLN A 197 17.45 -31.38 -10.90
C GLN A 197 18.58 -31.95 -11.77
N SER A 198 19.35 -31.08 -12.42
CA SER A 198 20.51 -31.47 -13.23
C SER A 198 21.60 -32.16 -12.39
N GLU A 199 21.96 -31.59 -11.23
CA GLU A 199 22.97 -32.18 -10.34
C GLU A 199 22.47 -33.48 -9.69
N LEU A 200 21.18 -33.58 -9.34
CA LEU A 200 20.56 -34.81 -8.87
C LEU A 200 20.63 -35.92 -9.93
N GLY A 201 20.37 -35.60 -11.20
CA GLY A 201 20.53 -36.53 -12.33
C GLY A 201 21.98 -37.01 -12.53
N ARG A 202 22.96 -36.26 -12.02
CA ARG A 202 24.39 -36.63 -11.99
C ARG A 202 24.82 -37.30 -10.68
N ASN A 203 23.87 -37.63 -9.80
CA ASN A 203 24.10 -38.18 -8.46
C ASN A 203 25.00 -37.29 -7.57
N ARG A 204 24.96 -35.97 -7.78
CA ARG A 204 25.72 -34.96 -7.05
C ARG A 204 24.84 -34.29 -6.00
N LEU A 205 24.61 -35.02 -4.91
CA LEU A 205 23.61 -34.64 -3.90
C LEU A 205 23.96 -33.34 -3.15
N ASN A 206 25.24 -33.09 -2.93
CA ASN A 206 25.70 -31.88 -2.22
C ASN A 206 25.52 -30.63 -3.09
N GLU A 207 25.87 -30.73 -4.36
CA GLU A 207 25.72 -29.67 -5.35
C GLU A 207 24.24 -29.36 -5.60
N ALA A 208 23.38 -30.40 -5.61
CA ALA A 208 21.94 -30.23 -5.63
C ALA A 208 21.43 -29.49 -4.37
N ASP A 209 21.90 -29.85 -3.17
CA ASP A 209 21.49 -29.14 -1.94
C ASP A 209 21.97 -27.69 -1.94
N GLN A 210 23.16 -27.41 -2.47
CA GLN A 210 23.71 -26.06 -2.56
C GLN A 210 22.89 -25.18 -3.53
N ALA A 211 22.47 -25.73 -4.68
CA ALA A 211 21.58 -25.02 -5.60
C ALA A 211 20.24 -24.68 -4.93
N LEU A 212 19.65 -25.63 -4.18
CA LEU A 212 18.40 -25.40 -3.45
C LEU A 212 18.55 -24.45 -2.28
N ARG A 213 19.72 -24.43 -1.63
CA ARG A 213 20.04 -23.43 -0.62
C ARG A 213 20.06 -22.04 -1.24
N ALA A 214 20.67 -21.87 -2.41
CA ALA A 214 20.68 -20.62 -3.14
C ALA A 214 19.27 -20.16 -3.54
N ALA A 215 18.36 -21.09 -3.87
CA ALA A 215 16.95 -20.76 -4.08
C ALA A 215 16.29 -20.15 -2.84
N GLN A 216 16.49 -20.76 -1.65
CA GLN A 216 15.96 -20.25 -0.40
C GLN A 216 16.57 -18.91 0.02
N ASP A 217 17.89 -18.77 -0.14
CA ASP A 217 18.60 -17.53 0.19
C ASP A 217 18.29 -16.39 -0.80
N SER A 218 17.70 -16.69 -1.97
CA SER A 218 17.29 -15.68 -2.95
C SER A 218 15.92 -15.07 -2.69
N VAL A 219 15.14 -15.61 -1.75
CA VAL A 219 13.83 -15.06 -1.41
C VAL A 219 14.01 -13.67 -0.80
N ASP A 220 13.31 -12.69 -1.35
CA ASP A 220 13.45 -11.29 -0.94
C ASP A 220 12.50 -10.99 0.21
N PHE A 221 13.04 -10.54 1.34
CA PHE A 221 12.25 -10.05 2.47
C PHE A 221 12.35 -8.53 2.55
N VAL A 222 11.21 -7.86 2.50
CA VAL A 222 11.09 -6.41 2.64
C VAL A 222 10.33 -6.14 3.93
N GLY A 223 10.94 -5.34 4.82
CA GLY A 223 10.30 -4.81 6.02
C GLY A 223 10.53 -3.32 6.09
N LEU A 224 9.46 -2.53 6.16
CA LEU A 224 9.51 -1.07 6.18
C LEU A 224 8.64 -0.53 7.32
N PHE A 225 9.16 0.45 8.05
CA PHE A 225 8.38 1.28 8.97
C PHE A 225 8.23 2.64 8.32
N LEU A 226 6.98 3.03 8.04
CA LEU A 226 6.64 4.30 7.42
C LEU A 226 5.94 5.18 8.46
N PRO A 227 6.48 6.36 8.79
CA PRO A 227 5.76 7.31 9.62
C PRO A 227 4.52 7.78 8.86
N GLU A 228 3.35 7.63 9.47
CA GLU A 228 2.08 8.08 8.90
C GLU A 228 1.44 9.15 9.80
N PRO A 229 1.66 10.45 9.49
CA PRO A 229 1.20 11.53 10.35
C PRO A 229 -0.34 11.58 10.50
N LEU A 230 -1.10 11.07 9.52
CA LEU A 230 -2.57 10.98 9.64
C LEU A 230 -3.02 9.98 10.70
N LEU A 231 -2.37 8.81 10.80
CA LEU A 231 -2.68 7.82 11.82
C LEU A 231 -2.31 8.35 13.21
N ALA A 232 -1.15 9.01 13.31
CA ALA A 232 -0.73 9.62 14.55
C ALA A 232 -1.70 10.73 15.01
N ALA A 233 -2.19 11.55 14.08
CA ALA A 233 -3.19 12.60 14.37
C ALA A 233 -4.53 12.00 14.82
N ARG A 234 -4.99 10.93 14.16
CA ARG A 234 -6.20 10.18 14.54
C ARG A 234 -6.12 9.73 16.00
N ASP A 235 -5.01 9.11 16.41
CA ASP A 235 -4.86 8.57 17.77
C ASP A 235 -4.79 9.64 18.84
N ASN A 236 -4.13 10.76 18.54
CA ASN A 236 -4.15 11.92 19.41
C ASN A 236 -5.57 12.48 19.56
N LEU A 237 -6.36 12.57 18.48
CA LEU A 237 -7.74 13.03 18.57
C LEU A 237 -8.66 12.05 19.34
N ALA A 238 -8.41 10.74 19.23
CA ALA A 238 -9.08 9.73 20.04
C ALA A 238 -8.81 9.95 21.53
N ARG A 239 -7.54 10.12 21.92
CA ARG A 239 -7.14 10.42 23.30
C ARG A 239 -7.70 11.75 23.78
N ALA A 240 -7.67 12.79 22.93
CA ALA A 240 -8.26 14.08 23.24
C ALA A 240 -9.75 13.95 23.60
N HIS A 241 -10.49 13.13 22.85
CA HIS A 241 -11.89 12.87 23.12
C HIS A 241 -12.09 12.15 24.46
N GLU A 242 -11.27 11.13 24.76
CA GLU A 242 -11.30 10.42 26.05
C GLU A 242 -10.99 11.35 27.23
N HIS A 243 -9.91 12.13 27.14
CA HIS A 243 -9.50 13.08 28.16
C HIS A 243 -10.56 14.17 28.37
N TYR A 244 -11.07 14.78 27.30
CA TYR A 244 -12.09 15.82 27.42
C TYR A 244 -13.38 15.27 28.04
N SER A 245 -13.81 14.08 27.63
CA SER A 245 -14.99 13.40 28.17
C SER A 245 -14.82 13.04 29.66
N ALA A 246 -13.59 12.79 30.11
CA ALA A 246 -13.25 12.57 31.51
C ALA A 246 -13.06 13.86 32.32
N GLY A 247 -13.24 15.04 31.73
CA GLY A 247 -13.01 16.34 32.37
C GLY A 247 -11.53 16.74 32.50
N LYS A 248 -10.62 15.96 31.90
CA LYS A 248 -9.18 16.21 31.83
C LYS A 248 -8.85 17.17 30.69
N VAL A 249 -9.34 18.41 30.83
CA VAL A 249 -9.25 19.44 29.79
C VAL A 249 -7.79 19.82 29.44
N PRO A 250 -6.85 19.94 30.40
CA PRO A 250 -5.44 20.19 30.07
C PRO A 250 -4.82 19.12 29.17
N GLU A 251 -5.06 17.84 29.48
CA GLU A 251 -4.55 16.70 28.72
C GLU A 251 -5.18 16.63 27.33
N ALA A 252 -6.50 16.89 27.24
CA ALA A 252 -7.17 16.98 25.94
C ALA A 252 -6.61 18.09 25.05
N LYS A 253 -6.17 19.23 25.63
CA LYS A 253 -5.52 20.30 24.87
C LYS A 253 -4.17 19.85 24.30
N GLU A 254 -3.38 19.14 25.09
CA GLU A 254 -2.08 18.63 24.68
C GLU A 254 -2.18 17.61 23.54
N ASP A 255 -3.16 16.70 23.63
CA ASP A 255 -3.45 15.76 22.55
C ASP A 255 -3.89 16.49 21.27
N VAL A 256 -4.76 17.51 21.36
CA VAL A 256 -5.17 18.32 20.19
C VAL A 256 -3.98 19.08 19.59
N ASP A 257 -3.09 19.65 20.42
CA ASP A 257 -1.89 20.34 19.92
C ASP A 257 -0.96 19.38 19.16
N THR A 258 -0.81 18.15 19.66
CA THR A 258 -0.03 17.10 19.01
C THR A 258 -0.67 16.67 17.69
N ALA A 259 -2.00 16.49 17.67
CA ALA A 259 -2.74 16.19 16.45
C ALA A 259 -2.59 17.30 15.39
N ILE A 260 -2.61 18.58 15.80
CA ILE A 260 -2.37 19.72 14.89
C ILE A 260 -1.00 19.61 14.25
N ALA A 261 0.06 19.35 15.03
CA ALA A 261 1.41 19.22 14.49
C ALA A 261 1.51 18.08 13.47
N GLN A 262 0.86 16.95 13.75
CA GLN A 262 0.83 15.79 12.86
C GLN A 262 -0.01 16.05 11.60
N LEU A 263 -1.12 16.78 11.69
CA LEU A 263 -1.88 17.23 10.52
C LEU A 263 -1.10 18.22 9.65
N GLU A 264 -0.24 19.06 10.25
CA GLU A 264 0.68 19.91 9.47
C GLU A 264 1.71 19.09 8.70
N ASP A 265 2.26 18.04 9.31
CA ASP A 265 3.18 17.12 8.65
C ASP A 265 2.47 16.30 7.57
N ALA A 266 1.27 15.79 7.85
CA ALA A 266 0.41 15.12 6.88
C ALA A 266 0.14 15.99 5.66
N LYS A 267 -0.20 17.27 5.86
CA LYS A 267 -0.50 18.20 4.77
C LYS A 267 0.71 18.42 3.85
N ARG A 268 1.93 18.40 4.40
CA ARG A 268 3.17 18.53 3.61
C ARG A 268 3.51 17.27 2.83
N ALA A 269 3.15 16.09 3.35
CA ALA A 269 3.38 14.80 2.72
C ALA A 269 2.26 14.38 1.76
N ALA A 270 1.07 14.96 1.89
CA ALA A 270 -0.13 14.60 1.13
C ALA A 270 0.05 14.83 -0.38
N ASP A 271 -0.52 13.89 -1.15
CA ASP A 271 -0.70 14.03 -2.58
C ASP A 271 -1.61 15.23 -2.92
N PRO A 272 -1.54 15.78 -4.15
CA PRO A 272 -2.31 16.97 -4.52
C PRO A 272 -3.82 16.85 -4.29
N ASP A 273 -4.39 15.66 -4.46
CA ASP A 273 -5.82 15.44 -4.30
C ASP A 273 -6.23 15.42 -2.82
N SER A 274 -5.33 14.99 -1.93
CA SER A 274 -5.56 14.97 -0.47
C SER A 274 -5.23 16.27 0.26
N GLN A 275 -4.40 17.15 -0.32
CA GLN A 275 -3.92 18.35 0.39
C GLN A 275 -5.05 19.27 0.87
N ALA A 276 -6.13 19.38 0.10
CA ALA A 276 -7.29 20.19 0.48
C ALA A 276 -8.02 19.59 1.69
N ASP A 277 -8.22 18.27 1.70
CA ASP A 277 -8.93 17.57 2.77
C ASP A 277 -8.13 17.58 4.08
N VAL A 278 -6.82 17.29 4.03
CA VAL A 278 -5.95 17.43 5.21
C VAL A 278 -5.90 18.89 5.68
N GLY A 279 -5.91 19.83 4.74
CA GLY A 279 -5.99 21.26 5.03
C GLY A 279 -7.23 21.63 5.84
N LYS A 280 -8.39 21.09 5.47
CA LYS A 280 -9.64 21.29 6.21
C LYS A 280 -9.57 20.72 7.63
N LEU A 281 -9.08 19.47 7.78
CA LEU A 281 -8.91 18.86 9.11
C LEU A 281 -8.00 19.69 10.02
N LEU A 282 -6.90 20.22 9.47
CA LEU A 282 -5.98 21.08 10.20
C LEU A 282 -6.66 22.37 10.68
N ASP A 283 -7.46 23.00 9.82
CA ASP A 283 -8.19 24.22 10.17
C ASP A 283 -9.27 23.93 11.23
N ASP A 284 -9.99 22.83 11.11
CA ASP A 284 -10.98 22.36 12.08
C ASP A 284 -10.32 22.04 13.44
N ALA A 285 -9.15 21.39 13.45
CA ALA A 285 -8.36 21.12 14.65
C ALA A 285 -7.90 22.41 15.35
N LYS A 286 -7.41 23.40 14.60
CA LYS A 286 -7.01 24.71 15.12
C LYS A 286 -8.20 25.48 15.70
N SER A 287 -9.34 25.43 15.02
CA SER A 287 -10.60 26.02 15.50
C SER A 287 -11.04 25.37 16.82
N LEU A 288 -11.06 24.03 16.86
CA LEU A 288 -11.38 23.25 18.06
C LEU A 288 -10.44 23.61 19.21
N ARG A 289 -9.13 23.67 18.97
CA ARG A 289 -8.15 24.06 20.01
C ARG A 289 -8.46 25.41 20.63
N GLY A 290 -8.78 26.42 19.81
CA GLY A 290 -9.16 27.75 20.28
C GLY A 290 -10.48 27.76 21.08
N ARG A 291 -11.43 26.88 20.74
CA ARG A 291 -12.69 26.71 21.49
C ARG A 291 -12.46 26.08 22.86
N ILE A 292 -11.57 25.08 22.95
CA ILE A 292 -11.16 24.48 24.22
C ILE A 292 -10.45 25.52 25.11
N GLU A 293 -9.68 26.46 24.54
CA GLU A 293 -9.06 27.56 25.31
C GLU A 293 -10.07 28.52 25.93
N ARG A 294 -11.11 28.86 25.17
CA ARG A 294 -12.20 29.73 25.64
C ARG A 294 -13.09 29.05 26.69
N GLY A 295 -12.89 27.77 26.96
CA GLY A 295 -13.72 27.01 27.90
C GLY A 295 -15.13 26.77 27.37
N GLU A 296 -15.30 26.70 26.05
CA GLU A 296 -16.58 26.31 25.47
C GLU A 296 -16.96 24.91 25.98
N THR A 297 -18.22 24.77 26.35
CA THR A 297 -18.78 23.51 26.86
C THR A 297 -19.35 22.69 25.70
N SER A 298 -19.42 21.37 25.88
CA SER A 298 -20.00 20.44 24.89
C SER A 298 -19.15 20.23 23.62
N LEU A 299 -17.82 20.31 23.72
CA LEU A 299 -16.92 20.05 22.58
C LEU A 299 -16.65 18.56 22.31
N ALA A 300 -17.12 17.65 23.16
CA ALA A 300 -16.87 16.22 23.00
C ALA A 300 -17.34 15.69 21.63
N GLY A 301 -18.51 16.14 21.17
CA GLY A 301 -19.02 15.80 19.83
C GLY A 301 -18.08 16.27 18.72
N ASP A 302 -17.58 17.51 18.82
CA ASP A 302 -16.68 18.09 17.82
C ASP A 302 -15.32 17.39 17.78
N ILE A 303 -14.75 17.02 18.94
CA ILE A 303 -13.50 16.25 19.01
C ILE A 303 -13.72 14.88 18.37
N LYS A 304 -14.84 14.21 18.68
CA LYS A 304 -15.20 12.92 18.11
C LYS A 304 -15.41 12.99 16.60
N GLY A 305 -16.10 14.02 16.12
CA GLY A 305 -16.30 14.27 14.69
C GLY A 305 -14.97 14.43 13.97
N LEU A 306 -14.09 15.29 14.49
CA LEU A 306 -12.76 15.51 13.92
C LEU A 306 -11.88 14.25 13.93
N TRP A 307 -11.96 13.46 15.00
CA TRP A 307 -11.31 12.15 15.08
C TRP A 307 -11.74 11.23 13.94
N HIS A 308 -13.04 11.01 13.75
CA HIS A 308 -13.54 10.10 12.72
C HIS A 308 -13.30 10.60 11.28
N HIS A 309 -13.32 11.92 11.05
CA HIS A 309 -12.91 12.45 9.74
C HIS A 309 -11.41 12.20 9.47
N THR A 310 -10.56 12.33 10.49
CA THR A 310 -9.13 12.03 10.37
C THR A 310 -8.89 10.54 10.15
N GLU A 311 -9.64 9.68 10.82
CA GLU A 311 -9.66 8.23 10.63
C GLU A 311 -10.00 7.86 9.18
N ALA A 312 -11.07 8.40 8.62
CA ALA A 312 -11.48 8.12 7.25
C ALA A 312 -10.43 8.54 6.20
N LEU A 313 -9.70 9.62 6.46
CA LEU A 313 -8.62 10.07 5.57
C LEU A 313 -7.36 9.22 5.71
N ALA A 314 -7.04 8.77 6.93
CA ALA A 314 -5.96 7.83 7.18
C ALA A 314 -6.23 6.47 6.50
N ASP A 315 -7.45 5.95 6.63
CA ASP A 315 -7.92 4.74 5.91
C ASP A 315 -7.74 4.89 4.40
N ARG A 316 -8.17 6.03 3.84
CA ARG A 316 -8.02 6.32 2.40
C ARG A 316 -6.54 6.32 1.98
N ALA A 317 -5.65 6.89 2.78
CA ALA A 317 -4.21 6.89 2.51
C ALA A 317 -3.64 5.46 2.51
N MET A 318 -4.00 4.64 3.50
CA MET A 318 -3.59 3.23 3.55
C MET A 318 -4.11 2.43 2.36
N GLU A 319 -5.40 2.58 2.01
CA GLU A 319 -6.02 1.85 0.90
C GLU A 319 -5.47 2.26 -0.47
N SER A 320 -4.96 3.48 -0.58
CA SER A 320 -4.29 4.00 -1.79
C SER A 320 -2.83 3.58 -1.88
N THR A 321 -2.25 3.05 -0.80
CA THR A 321 -0.85 2.63 -0.79
C THR A 321 -0.72 1.29 -1.51
N ALA A 322 -0.11 1.31 -2.70
CA ALA A 322 0.09 0.12 -3.53
C ALA A 322 1.24 -0.74 -3.00
N VAL A 323 0.91 -1.76 -2.21
CA VAL A 323 1.85 -2.77 -1.69
C VAL A 323 1.44 -4.20 -2.04
N GLY A 324 2.35 -5.16 -1.91
CA GLY A 324 2.09 -6.57 -2.18
C GLY A 324 1.56 -6.80 -3.59
N TRP A 325 0.49 -7.57 -3.73
CA TRP A 325 -0.18 -7.74 -5.02
C TRP A 325 -0.75 -6.44 -5.60
N ALA A 326 -1.13 -5.46 -4.78
CA ALA A 326 -1.65 -4.19 -5.28
C ALA A 326 -0.64 -3.43 -6.17
N LYS A 327 0.67 -3.66 -5.99
CA LYS A 327 1.73 -3.12 -6.87
C LYS A 327 1.78 -3.78 -8.25
N LEU A 328 1.30 -5.03 -8.34
CA LEU A 328 1.26 -5.84 -9.56
C LEU A 328 -0.11 -5.79 -10.25
N ARG A 329 -1.14 -5.34 -9.53
CA ARG A 329 -2.49 -5.18 -10.05
C ARG A 329 -2.59 -3.96 -10.95
N HIS A 330 -3.28 -4.14 -12.07
CA HIS A 330 -3.69 -3.04 -12.94
C HIS A 330 -5.03 -2.48 -12.46
N HIS A 331 -5.07 -2.00 -11.23
CA HIS A 331 -6.29 -1.43 -10.67
C HIS A 331 -6.40 0.02 -11.11
N GLY A 332 -7.08 0.17 -12.24
CA GLY A 332 -7.41 1.46 -12.83
C GLY A 332 -8.41 2.26 -12.00
N GLN A 333 -8.86 3.35 -12.61
CA GLN A 333 -9.78 4.36 -12.09
C GLN A 333 -10.91 3.83 -11.18
N VAL A 334 -11.46 2.63 -11.44
CA VAL A 334 -12.52 2.00 -10.64
C VAL A 334 -12.16 1.90 -9.15
N ARG A 335 -10.96 1.39 -8.80
CA ARG A 335 -10.60 1.21 -7.39
C ARG A 335 -10.41 2.55 -6.69
N ALA A 336 -9.76 3.50 -7.38
CA ALA A 336 -9.59 4.86 -6.87
C ALA A 336 -10.95 5.51 -6.58
N ASP A 337 -11.89 5.42 -7.52
CA ASP A 337 -13.24 5.95 -7.32
C ASP A 337 -13.98 5.25 -6.16
N LEU A 338 -13.80 3.93 -5.96
CA LEU A 338 -14.42 3.22 -4.83
C LEU A 338 -13.82 3.61 -3.48
N ILE A 339 -12.52 3.84 -3.40
CA ILE A 339 -11.86 4.37 -2.19
C ILE A 339 -12.44 5.74 -1.84
N GLU A 340 -12.60 6.61 -2.83
CA GLU A 340 -13.19 7.94 -2.65
C GLU A 340 -14.68 7.86 -2.24
N ALA A 341 -15.46 6.97 -2.86
CA ALA A 341 -16.84 6.72 -2.46
C ALA A 341 -16.94 6.26 -1.01
N LYS A 342 -16.12 5.28 -0.59
CA LYS A 342 -16.07 4.78 0.79
C LYS A 342 -15.78 5.91 1.78
N ARG A 343 -14.79 6.76 1.47
CA ARG A 343 -14.44 7.91 2.32
C ARG A 343 -15.65 8.83 2.53
N TYR A 344 -16.36 9.20 1.48
CA TYR A 344 -17.52 10.09 1.60
C TYR A 344 -18.73 9.43 2.26
N VAL A 345 -18.89 8.11 2.17
CA VAL A 345 -19.88 7.39 2.98
C VAL A 345 -19.56 7.51 4.48
N VAL A 346 -18.28 7.38 4.84
CA VAL A 346 -17.86 7.57 6.25
C VAL A 346 -18.07 9.02 6.69
N TYR A 347 -17.71 10.01 5.87
CA TYR A 347 -17.99 11.41 6.18
C TYR A 347 -19.48 11.67 6.39
N ALA A 348 -20.34 11.09 5.55
CA ALA A 348 -21.79 11.23 5.72
C ALA A 348 -22.30 10.64 7.04
N ASP A 349 -21.71 9.52 7.51
CA ASP A 349 -22.03 8.94 8.81
C ASP A 349 -21.60 9.85 9.96
N VAL A 350 -20.36 10.36 9.90
CA VAL A 350 -19.85 11.29 10.90
C VAL A 350 -20.70 12.55 10.94
N ASP A 351 -20.94 13.17 9.78
CA ASP A 351 -21.71 14.41 9.70
C ASP A 351 -23.17 14.21 10.14
N GLY A 352 -23.81 13.10 9.77
CA GLY A 352 -25.20 12.83 10.11
C GLY A 352 -25.40 12.43 11.57
N ASN A 353 -24.54 11.53 12.07
CA ASN A 353 -24.77 10.82 13.33
C ASN A 353 -23.89 11.31 14.48
N VAL A 354 -22.73 11.90 14.21
CA VAL A 354 -21.82 12.46 15.21
C VAL A 354 -22.01 13.97 15.31
N ASP A 355 -21.82 14.70 14.21
CA ASP A 355 -21.88 16.18 14.19
C ASP A 355 -23.30 16.74 14.17
N ARG A 356 -24.31 15.88 13.91
CA ARG A 356 -25.73 16.28 13.76
C ARG A 356 -25.94 17.35 12.67
N ALA A 357 -25.19 17.23 11.58
CA ALA A 357 -25.21 18.11 10.41
C ALA A 357 -25.79 17.40 9.17
N PRO A 358 -27.12 17.17 9.11
CA PRO A 358 -27.75 16.39 8.04
C PRO A 358 -27.53 16.95 6.64
N GLU A 359 -27.38 18.27 6.49
CA GLU A 359 -27.09 18.92 5.20
C GLU A 359 -25.68 18.57 4.70
N ARG A 360 -24.70 18.49 5.60
CA ARG A 360 -23.34 18.05 5.24
C ARG A 360 -23.33 16.57 4.88
N ALA A 361 -24.03 15.75 5.67
CA ALA A 361 -24.21 14.33 5.38
C ALA A 361 -24.84 14.08 4.00
N HIS A 362 -25.85 14.88 3.62
CA HIS A 362 -26.47 14.81 2.30
C HIS A 362 -25.49 15.21 1.18
N SER A 363 -24.68 16.24 1.40
CA SER A 363 -23.62 16.67 0.48
C SER A 363 -22.57 15.58 0.26
N ASP A 364 -22.14 14.90 1.33
CA ASP A 364 -21.15 13.83 1.22
C ASP A 364 -21.73 12.57 0.60
N LEU A 365 -22.99 12.21 0.86
CA LEU A 365 -23.67 11.14 0.12
C LEU A 365 -23.77 11.46 -1.38
N THR A 366 -23.96 12.72 -1.75
CA THR A 366 -23.96 13.13 -3.16
C THR A 366 -22.59 12.92 -3.79
N LYS A 367 -21.50 13.27 -3.11
CA LYS A 367 -20.14 12.99 -3.60
C LYS A 367 -19.86 11.49 -3.69
N ALA A 368 -20.29 10.72 -2.69
CA ALA A 368 -20.17 9.26 -2.71
C ALA A 368 -20.85 8.67 -3.95
N ARG A 369 -22.07 9.15 -4.28
CA ARG A 369 -22.78 8.79 -5.51
C ARG A 369 -21.97 9.14 -6.76
N ASP A 370 -21.43 10.35 -6.85
CA ASP A 370 -20.65 10.80 -8.02
C ASP A 370 -19.45 9.88 -8.27
N PHE A 371 -18.76 9.45 -7.21
CA PHE A 371 -17.65 8.51 -7.33
C PHE A 371 -18.13 7.10 -7.69
N LEU A 372 -19.27 6.63 -7.17
CA LEU A 372 -19.86 5.36 -7.61
C LEU A 372 -20.30 5.41 -9.09
N ASP A 373 -20.74 6.57 -9.59
CA ASP A 373 -21.02 6.79 -11.00
C ASP A 373 -19.76 6.68 -11.87
N LYS A 374 -18.65 7.30 -11.44
CA LYS A 374 -17.35 7.16 -12.11
C LYS A 374 -16.84 5.71 -12.09
N ALA A 375 -16.92 5.04 -10.94
CA ALA A 375 -16.55 3.64 -10.80
C ALA A 375 -17.37 2.75 -11.73
N ALA A 376 -18.69 2.96 -11.79
CA ALA A 376 -19.59 2.23 -12.71
C ALA A 376 -19.18 2.44 -14.17
N ALA A 377 -18.95 3.70 -14.58
CA ALA A 377 -18.54 4.05 -15.94
C ALA A 377 -17.21 3.40 -16.34
N ALA A 378 -16.24 3.38 -15.41
CA ALA A 378 -14.95 2.74 -15.61
C ALA A 378 -15.01 1.19 -15.60
N SER A 379 -16.02 0.61 -14.95
CA SER A 379 -16.21 -0.84 -14.81
C SER A 379 -16.99 -1.52 -15.95
N ALA A 380 -17.63 -0.74 -16.84
CA ALA A 380 -18.62 -1.24 -17.81
C ALA A 380 -18.16 -2.50 -18.58
N GLY A 381 -18.77 -3.64 -18.24
CA GLY A 381 -18.58 -4.93 -18.90
C GLY A 381 -17.33 -5.74 -18.49
N LYS A 382 -16.69 -5.43 -17.35
CA LYS A 382 -15.34 -5.97 -17.04
C LYS A 382 -15.14 -6.60 -15.67
N THR A 383 -16.04 -6.46 -14.69
CA THR A 383 -15.79 -6.99 -13.32
C THR A 383 -17.05 -7.45 -12.58
N ASP A 384 -16.87 -8.42 -11.66
CA ASP A 384 -17.90 -8.84 -10.70
C ASP A 384 -18.30 -7.72 -9.71
N ALA A 385 -17.51 -6.63 -9.68
CA ALA A 385 -17.78 -5.45 -8.85
C ALA A 385 -19.03 -4.68 -9.28
N GLU A 386 -19.47 -4.80 -10.54
CA GLU A 386 -20.60 -4.02 -11.09
C GLU A 386 -21.89 -4.21 -10.29
N VAL A 387 -22.15 -5.43 -9.79
CA VAL A 387 -23.32 -5.73 -8.95
C VAL A 387 -23.28 -4.93 -7.66
N TYR A 388 -22.16 -4.98 -6.94
CA TYR A 388 -21.98 -4.28 -5.67
C TYR A 388 -21.97 -2.76 -5.85
N ILE A 389 -21.41 -2.25 -6.95
CA ILE A 389 -21.45 -0.83 -7.30
C ILE A 389 -22.91 -0.39 -7.51
N LYS A 390 -23.69 -1.18 -8.25
CA LYS A 390 -25.10 -0.88 -8.50
C LYS A 390 -25.93 -0.90 -7.22
N ASP A 391 -25.70 -1.88 -6.35
CA ASP A 391 -26.40 -2.00 -5.07
C ASP A 391 -26.05 -0.84 -4.13
N ALA A 392 -24.77 -0.46 -4.05
CA ALA A 392 -24.32 0.72 -3.30
C ALA A 392 -24.98 2.01 -3.82
N LYS A 393 -25.06 2.19 -5.15
CA LYS A 393 -25.73 3.36 -5.76
C LYS A 393 -27.20 3.42 -5.42
N ALA A 394 -27.91 2.30 -5.55
CA ALA A 394 -29.33 2.23 -5.22
C ALA A 394 -29.59 2.58 -3.75
N MET A 395 -28.70 2.16 -2.85
CA MET A 395 -28.78 2.50 -1.43
C MET A 395 -28.54 4.00 -1.20
N VAL A 396 -27.53 4.60 -1.84
CA VAL A 396 -27.30 6.05 -1.78
C VAL A 396 -28.50 6.84 -2.31
N ASP A 397 -29.08 6.44 -3.45
CA ASP A 397 -30.24 7.10 -4.03
C ASP A 397 -31.49 6.98 -3.14
N SER A 398 -31.68 5.83 -2.49
CA SER A 398 -32.75 5.62 -1.50
C SER A 398 -32.60 6.55 -0.29
N ILE A 399 -31.37 6.72 0.22
CA ILE A 399 -31.10 7.63 1.34
C ILE A 399 -31.29 9.08 0.91
N LEU A 400 -30.73 9.49 -0.24
CA LEU A 400 -30.83 10.87 -0.76
C LEU A 400 -32.28 11.28 -1.08
N SER A 401 -33.12 10.34 -1.53
CA SER A 401 -34.54 10.58 -1.80
C SER A 401 -35.44 10.52 -0.56
N GLY A 402 -34.88 10.19 0.61
CA GLY A 402 -35.62 10.03 1.87
C GLY A 402 -36.47 8.76 1.95
N GLN A 403 -36.27 7.80 1.03
CA GLN A 403 -36.89 6.48 1.07
C GLN A 403 -36.26 5.59 2.16
N ALA A 404 -34.97 5.81 2.45
CA ALA A 404 -34.26 5.27 3.60
C ALA A 404 -33.74 6.40 4.49
N LYS A 405 -33.50 6.09 5.78
CA LYS A 405 -32.86 7.04 6.70
C LYS A 405 -31.35 6.91 6.57
N ALA A 406 -30.64 8.04 6.61
CA ALA A 406 -29.19 8.07 6.79
C ALA A 406 -28.81 7.73 8.25
N ASP A 407 -29.33 6.64 8.78
CA ASP A 407 -29.01 6.18 10.12
C ASP A 407 -27.74 5.32 10.12
N PRO A 408 -27.12 5.08 11.29
CA PRO A 408 -25.86 4.35 11.36
C PRO A 408 -25.92 2.94 10.76
N GLY A 409 -27.09 2.29 10.76
CA GLY A 409 -27.25 0.94 10.23
C GLY A 409 -27.20 0.92 8.71
N GLU A 410 -27.96 1.81 8.07
CA GLU A 410 -27.96 1.94 6.61
C GLU A 410 -26.60 2.41 6.08
N LEU A 411 -25.95 3.37 6.73
CA LEU A 411 -24.62 3.86 6.31
C LEU A 411 -23.52 2.80 6.50
N ALA A 412 -23.60 1.99 7.56
CA ALA A 412 -22.71 0.84 7.73
C ALA A 412 -22.93 -0.21 6.63
N ASN A 413 -24.18 -0.46 6.25
CA ASN A 413 -24.51 -1.41 5.19
C ASN A 413 -24.00 -0.89 3.83
N LEU A 414 -24.16 0.40 3.55
CA LEU A 414 -23.61 1.06 2.37
C LEU A 414 -22.09 0.95 2.31
N LYS A 415 -21.39 1.25 3.42
CA LYS A 415 -19.94 1.09 3.52
C LYS A 415 -19.51 -0.34 3.18
N ASN A 416 -20.22 -1.35 3.71
CA ASN A 416 -19.95 -2.75 3.42
C ASN A 416 -20.12 -3.10 1.94
N GLN A 417 -21.14 -2.56 1.26
CA GLN A 417 -21.32 -2.74 -0.18
C GLN A 417 -20.15 -2.16 -0.99
N VAL A 418 -19.68 -0.96 -0.61
CA VAL A 418 -18.51 -0.34 -1.26
C VAL A 418 -17.24 -1.18 -1.04
N VAL A 419 -17.01 -1.67 0.19
CA VAL A 419 -15.88 -2.56 0.50
C VAL A 419 -15.96 -3.87 -0.31
N GLN A 420 -17.15 -4.47 -0.41
CA GLN A 420 -17.36 -5.66 -1.23
C GLN A 420 -17.05 -5.39 -2.71
N ALA A 421 -17.46 -4.23 -3.24
CA ALA A 421 -17.07 -3.82 -4.59
C ALA A 421 -15.53 -3.71 -4.73
N MET A 422 -14.84 -3.11 -3.75
CA MET A 422 -13.36 -2.99 -3.73
C MET A 422 -12.63 -4.33 -3.63
N ASP A 423 -13.30 -5.38 -3.12
CA ASP A 423 -12.77 -6.74 -3.08
C ASP A 423 -12.98 -7.50 -4.39
N LYS A 424 -13.94 -7.06 -5.22
CA LYS A 424 -14.20 -7.59 -6.57
C LYS A 424 -13.48 -6.85 -7.69
N VAL A 425 -12.86 -5.71 -7.38
CA VAL A 425 -11.85 -5.03 -8.22
C VAL A 425 -10.48 -5.54 -7.80
#